data_AF-A0A367KL10-F1
#
_entry.id   AF-A0A367KL10-F1
#
_cell.length_a   1.000
_cell.length_b   1.000
_cell.length_c   1.000
_cell.angle_alpha   90.00
_cell.angle_beta   90.00
_cell.angle_gamma   90.00
#
_symmetry.space_group_name_H-M   'P 1'
#
loop_
_entity.id
_entity.type
_entity.pdbx_description
1 polymer ?
#
loop_
_entity_poly.entity_id
_entity_poly.type
_entity_poly.pdbx_seq_one_letter_code
_entity_poly.pdbx_strand_id
1 'polypeptide(L)'
;RQVVDSTWKSQAAEWETLVLNYAQYKHLFKLELHDATTAPGHEIFENKKINRRLSFETLQDIIEEMVNKGTAEWEGGAKGPKTEAFLYWHTPKEWANLIWNWVNETGQNDQIVTFYEIAHGELAEGQGKRKKRK
;
A
#
# COMPACT_ATOMS: atom_id res chain seq x y z
N ARG A 1 20.38 5.13 2.87
CA ARG A 1 20.23 5.89 1.60
C ARG A 1 21.49 5.79 0.73
N GLN A 2 21.37 5.60 -0.59
CA GLN A 2 22.51 5.60 -1.52
C GLN A 2 23.01 7.02 -1.79
N VAL A 3 24.32 7.19 -2.03
CA VAL A 3 24.95 8.51 -2.22
C VAL A 3 24.60 9.13 -3.57
N VAL A 4 24.42 8.29 -4.60
CA VAL A 4 24.08 8.72 -5.96
C VAL A 4 22.56 8.81 -6.12
N ASP A 5 22.06 9.99 -6.48
CA ASP A 5 20.62 10.29 -6.56
C ASP A 5 19.86 9.40 -7.56
N SER A 6 20.46 9.16 -8.74
CA SER A 6 19.85 8.27 -9.75
C SER A 6 19.69 6.84 -9.23
N THR A 7 20.69 6.32 -8.53
CA THR A 7 20.67 4.98 -7.94
C THR A 7 19.68 4.91 -6.77
N TRP A 8 19.59 5.96 -5.97
CA TRP A 8 18.59 6.07 -4.90
C TRP A 8 17.17 6.00 -5.45
N LYS A 9 16.84 6.77 -6.49
CA LYS A 9 15.51 6.78 -7.11
C LYS A 9 15.10 5.39 -7.62
N SER A 10 16.01 4.70 -8.31
CA SER A 10 15.77 3.33 -8.76
C SER A 10 15.55 2.39 -7.57
N GLN A 11 16.39 2.49 -6.52
CA GLN A 11 16.25 1.67 -5.34
C GLN A 11 14.91 1.92 -4.61
N ALA A 12 14.51 3.18 -4.47
CA ALA A 12 13.25 3.55 -3.82
C ALA A 12 12.03 3.03 -4.61
N ALA A 13 12.07 3.05 -5.94
CA ALA A 13 11.00 2.50 -6.78
C ALA A 13 10.86 0.97 -6.64
N GLU A 14 11.98 0.24 -6.54
CA GLU A 14 11.96 -1.20 -6.28
C GLU A 14 11.40 -1.50 -4.88
N TRP A 15 11.80 -0.73 -3.87
CA TRP A 15 11.25 -0.86 -2.51
C TRP A 15 9.77 -0.54 -2.44
N GLU A 16 9.31 0.51 -3.10
CA GLU A 16 7.88 0.85 -3.20
C GLU A 16 7.09 -0.33 -3.76
N THR A 17 7.54 -0.90 -4.88
CA THR A 17 6.89 -2.06 -5.50
C THR A 17 6.86 -3.26 -4.54
N LEU A 18 7.96 -3.54 -3.86
CA LEU A 18 8.05 -4.64 -2.90
C LEU A 18 7.12 -4.43 -1.68
N VAL A 19 7.11 -3.22 -1.12
CA VAL A 19 6.28 -2.86 0.04
C VAL A 19 4.79 -2.96 -0.32
N LEU A 20 4.37 -2.42 -1.47
CA LEU A 20 2.98 -2.48 -1.89
C LEU A 20 2.52 -3.92 -2.19
N ASN A 21 3.35 -4.73 -2.86
CA ASN A 21 3.03 -6.13 -3.13
C ASN A 21 2.93 -6.96 -1.85
N TYR A 22 3.84 -6.74 -0.90
CA TYR A 22 3.79 -7.40 0.40
C TYR A 22 2.56 -6.97 1.20
N ALA A 23 2.28 -5.66 1.22
CA ALA A 23 1.10 -5.12 1.86
C ALA A 23 -0.17 -5.76 1.30
N GLN A 24 -0.29 -5.84 -0.03
CA GLN A 24 -1.40 -6.50 -0.72
C GLN A 24 -1.53 -7.97 -0.35
N TYR A 25 -0.42 -8.72 -0.34
CA TYR A 25 -0.43 -10.14 0.00
C TYR A 25 -0.86 -10.41 1.46
N LYS A 26 -0.48 -9.52 2.39
CA LYS A 26 -0.80 -9.64 3.82
C LYS A 26 -2.06 -8.86 4.23
N HIS A 27 -2.72 -8.20 3.29
CA HIS A 27 -3.82 -7.28 3.55
C HIS A 27 -3.50 -6.17 4.58
N LEU A 28 -2.26 -5.68 4.58
CA LEU A 28 -1.80 -4.57 5.43
C LEU A 28 -2.11 -3.22 4.79
N PHE A 29 -2.86 -2.38 5.49
CA PHE A 29 -3.13 -1.00 5.09
C PHE A 29 -2.33 0.03 5.89
N LYS A 30 -1.78 -0.38 7.04
CA LYS A 30 -1.01 0.46 7.96
C LYS A 30 0.33 -0.24 8.25
N LEU A 31 1.40 0.54 8.26
CA LEU A 31 2.75 0.10 8.54
C LEU A 31 3.32 0.94 9.69
N GLU A 32 3.68 0.28 10.78
CA GLU A 32 4.44 0.88 11.87
C GLU A 32 5.94 0.63 11.63
N LEU A 33 6.71 1.69 11.43
CA LEU A 33 8.11 1.59 10.97
C LEU A 33 9.02 0.98 12.03
N HIS A 34 8.74 1.22 13.31
CA HIS A 34 9.56 0.68 14.40
C HIS A 34 9.40 -0.85 14.49
N ASP A 35 8.17 -1.34 14.37
CA ASP A 35 7.89 -2.77 14.38
C ASP A 35 8.40 -3.43 13.08
N ALA A 36 8.28 -2.75 11.95
CA ALA A 36 8.84 -3.19 10.67
C ALA A 36 10.37 -3.39 10.68
N THR A 37 11.10 -2.63 11.51
CA THR A 37 12.57 -2.59 11.52
C THR A 37 13.20 -3.31 12.73
N THR A 38 12.37 -3.82 13.65
CA THR A 38 12.80 -4.56 14.85
C THR A 38 12.44 -6.04 14.70
N ALA A 39 13.28 -6.97 15.20
CA ALA A 39 12.93 -8.40 15.12
C ALA A 39 11.80 -8.73 16.12
N PRO A 40 10.80 -9.55 15.76
CA PRO A 40 10.73 -10.40 14.55
C PRO A 40 10.20 -9.71 13.28
N GLY A 41 9.61 -8.52 13.39
CA GLY A 41 9.27 -7.57 12.32
C GLY A 41 8.58 -8.11 11.07
N HIS A 42 8.63 -7.35 9.99
CA HIS A 42 8.19 -7.81 8.67
C HIS A 42 9.37 -8.40 7.90
N GLU A 43 9.19 -9.62 7.37
CA GLU A 43 10.22 -10.39 6.67
C GLU A 43 10.83 -9.66 5.46
N ILE A 44 10.11 -8.70 4.87
CA ILE A 44 10.59 -7.95 3.70
C ILE A 44 11.73 -6.98 4.00
N PHE A 45 11.89 -6.55 5.26
CA PHE A 45 12.91 -5.59 5.65
C PHE A 45 14.18 -6.25 6.21
N GLU A 46 14.17 -7.57 6.41
CA GLU A 46 15.31 -8.35 6.89
C GLU A 46 15.58 -9.56 5.99
N ASN A 47 16.77 -9.58 5.38
CA ASN A 47 17.26 -10.74 4.67
C ASN A 47 18.27 -11.51 5.53
N LYS A 48 17.78 -12.56 6.20
CA LYS A 48 18.58 -13.46 7.05
C LYS A 48 19.68 -14.20 6.30
N LYS A 49 19.53 -14.47 5.00
CA LYS A 49 20.53 -15.22 4.21
C LYS A 49 21.82 -14.43 4.00
N ILE A 50 21.70 -13.10 3.87
CA ILE A 50 22.85 -12.20 3.67
C ILE A 50 23.14 -11.34 4.91
N ASN A 51 22.44 -11.61 6.02
CA ASN A 51 22.53 -10.89 7.29
C ASN A 51 22.43 -9.35 7.12
N ARG A 52 21.44 -8.90 6.32
CA ARG A 52 21.19 -7.46 6.11
C ARG A 52 19.77 -7.10 6.50
N ARG A 53 19.63 -5.94 7.13
CA ARG A 53 18.36 -5.31 7.46
C ARG A 53 18.33 -3.87 6.94
N LEU A 54 17.15 -3.43 6.53
CA LEU A 54 16.90 -2.02 6.22
C LEU A 54 16.92 -1.19 7.51
N SER A 55 17.61 -0.04 7.51
CA SER A 55 17.59 0.88 8.65
C SER A 55 16.28 1.65 8.71
N PHE A 56 15.89 2.04 9.94
CA PHE A 56 14.70 2.87 10.17
C PHE A 56 14.72 4.17 9.37
N GLU A 57 15.84 4.89 9.37
CA GLU A 57 16.01 6.13 8.60
C GLU A 57 15.83 5.91 7.09
N THR A 58 16.36 4.81 6.54
CA THR A 58 16.20 4.52 5.11
C THR A 58 14.75 4.14 4.79
N LEU A 59 14.06 3.45 5.69
CA LEU A 59 12.64 3.16 5.52
C LEU A 59 11.81 4.43 5.57
N GLN A 60 12.10 5.37 6.47
CA GLN A 60 11.45 6.69 6.49
C GLN A 60 11.63 7.43 5.16
N ASP A 61 12.85 7.46 4.62
CA ASP A 61 13.11 8.07 3.32
C ASP A 61 12.31 7.41 2.18
N ILE A 62 12.19 6.07 2.18
CA ILE A 62 11.40 5.34 1.18
C ILE A 62 9.92 5.70 1.30
N ILE A 63 9.36 5.70 2.51
CA ILE A 63 7.96 6.06 2.72
C ILE A 63 7.71 7.52 2.34
N GLU A 64 8.65 8.43 2.60
CA GLU A 64 8.55 9.82 2.16
C GLU A 64 8.44 9.94 0.63
N GLU A 65 9.25 9.17 -0.12
CA GLU A 65 9.15 9.10 -1.59
C GLU A 65 7.79 8.55 -2.03
N MET A 66 7.24 7.54 -1.33
CA MET A 66 5.90 7.00 -1.60
C MET A 66 4.80 8.04 -1.30
N VAL A 67 4.94 8.83 -0.24
CA VAL A 67 4.03 9.93 0.10
C VAL A 67 4.05 11.00 -0.98
N ASN A 68 5.23 11.37 -1.48
CA ASN A 68 5.36 12.33 -2.58
C ASN A 68 4.72 11.84 -3.89
N LYS A 69 4.68 10.51 -4.11
CA LYS A 69 4.00 9.88 -5.25
C LYS A 69 2.49 9.67 -5.02
N GLY A 70 2.01 9.79 -3.79
CA GLY A 70 0.62 9.53 -3.42
C GLY A 70 0.28 8.05 -3.24
N THR A 71 1.28 7.18 -3.08
CA THR A 71 1.09 5.74 -2.81
C THR A 71 1.16 5.38 -1.33
N ALA A 72 1.46 6.37 -0.47
CA ALA A 72 1.38 6.26 0.98
C ALA A 72 0.96 7.60 1.61
N GLU A 73 0.56 7.58 2.88
CA GLU A 73 0.30 8.78 3.68
C GLU A 73 0.80 8.57 5.12
N TRP A 74 1.45 9.57 5.71
CA TRP A 74 1.80 9.52 7.13
C TRP A 74 0.56 9.73 8.00
N GLU A 75 0.33 8.86 8.99
CA GLU A 75 -0.84 8.95 9.86
C GLU A 75 -0.87 10.24 10.68
N GLY A 76 0.30 10.72 11.13
CA GLY A 76 0.43 12.02 11.80
C GLY A 76 0.32 13.23 10.87
N GLY A 77 0.09 13.03 9.58
CA GLY A 77 0.13 14.06 8.55
C GLY A 77 1.55 14.63 8.31
N ALA A 78 1.65 15.65 7.47
CA ALA A 78 2.93 16.19 6.99
C ALA A 78 3.87 16.76 8.10
N LYS A 79 3.33 17.08 9.27
CA LYS A 79 4.09 17.62 10.42
C LYS A 79 4.10 16.69 11.64
N GLY A 80 3.47 15.52 11.53
CA GLY A 80 3.39 14.56 12.62
C GLY A 80 4.62 13.65 12.69
N PRO A 81 4.63 12.72 13.66
CA PRO A 81 5.69 11.73 13.77
C PRO A 81 5.69 10.80 12.56
N LYS A 82 6.86 10.61 11.94
CA LYS A 82 7.07 9.68 10.82
C LYS A 82 7.30 8.26 11.32
N THR A 83 6.36 7.77 12.11
CA THR A 83 6.41 6.45 12.77
C THR A 83 5.43 5.45 12.19
N GLU A 84 4.30 5.94 11.68
CA GLU A 84 3.21 5.13 11.15
C GLU A 84 2.72 5.69 9.82
N ALA A 85 2.54 4.82 8.83
CA ALA A 85 2.10 5.20 7.49
C ALA A 85 0.97 4.30 6.99
N PHE A 86 0.00 4.91 6.31
CA PHE A 86 -0.97 4.22 5.47
C PHE A 86 -0.34 3.87 4.13
N LEU A 87 -0.58 2.65 3.67
CA LEU A 87 -0.11 2.13 2.39
C LEU A 87 -1.28 1.97 1.42
N TYR A 88 -1.13 2.48 0.21
CA TYR A 88 -2.14 2.41 -0.83
C TYR A 88 -1.70 1.49 -1.96
N TRP A 89 -1.98 0.19 -1.84
CA TRP A 89 -1.82 -0.76 -2.96
C TRP A 89 -2.72 -0.42 -4.16
N HIS A 90 -3.77 0.34 -3.90
CA HIS A 90 -4.59 1.04 -4.88
C HIS A 90 -4.78 2.44 -4.33
N THR A 91 -4.55 3.45 -5.16
CA THR A 91 -4.76 4.83 -4.74
C THR A 91 -6.25 5.07 -4.45
N PRO A 92 -6.62 6.04 -3.60
CA PRO A 92 -8.03 6.39 -3.37
C PRO A 92 -8.80 6.66 -4.67
N LYS A 93 -8.13 7.24 -5.68
CA LYS A 93 -8.68 7.47 -7.02
C LYS A 93 -8.95 6.17 -7.77
N GLU A 94 -8.02 5.21 -7.72
CA GLU A 94 -8.22 3.90 -8.31
C GLU A 94 -9.34 3.13 -7.62
N TRP A 95 -9.39 3.15 -6.30
CA TRP A 95 -10.48 2.59 -5.52
C TRP A 95 -11.83 3.20 -5.90
N ALA A 96 -11.90 4.53 -6.01
CA ALA A 96 -13.12 5.21 -6.45
C ALA A 96 -13.55 4.73 -7.84
N ASN A 97 -12.62 4.58 -8.78
CA ASN A 97 -12.91 4.06 -10.12
C ASN A 97 -13.38 2.59 -10.08
N LEU A 98 -12.78 1.75 -9.22
CA LEU A 98 -13.19 0.35 -9.06
C LEU A 98 -14.62 0.26 -8.52
N ILE A 99 -14.93 1.03 -7.49
CA ILE A 99 -16.27 1.11 -6.89
C ILE A 99 -17.26 1.65 -7.93
N TRP A 100 -16.92 2.74 -8.61
CA TRP A 100 -17.76 3.34 -9.65
C TRP A 100 -18.08 2.36 -10.79
N ASN A 101 -17.09 1.62 -11.27
CA ASN A 101 -17.30 0.60 -12.29
C ASN A 101 -18.19 -0.53 -11.78
N TRP A 102 -18.01 -0.96 -10.52
CA TRP A 102 -18.86 -1.97 -9.90
C TRP A 102 -20.33 -1.51 -9.78
N VAL A 103 -20.58 -0.26 -9.36
CA VAL A 103 -21.95 0.31 -9.30
C VAL A 103 -22.61 0.29 -10.68
N ASN A 104 -21.87 0.70 -11.72
CA ASN A 104 -22.36 0.70 -13.10
C ASN A 104 -22.65 -0.72 -13.63
N GLU A 105 -21.76 -1.68 -13.36
CA GLU A 105 -21.92 -3.07 -13.82
C GLU A 105 -23.05 -3.80 -13.08
N THR A 106 -23.32 -3.44 -11.83
CA THR A 106 -24.43 -4.02 -11.03
C THR A 106 -25.76 -3.29 -11.22
N GLY A 107 -25.77 -2.17 -11.95
CA GLY A 107 -26.99 -1.39 -12.20
C GLY A 107 -27.52 -0.66 -10.97
N GLN A 108 -26.67 -0.41 -9.96
CA GLN A 108 -27.03 0.28 -8.72
C GLN A 108 -26.92 1.81 -8.80
N ASN A 109 -26.86 2.36 -10.02
CA ASN A 109 -26.92 3.81 -10.21
C ASN A 109 -28.24 4.34 -9.63
N ASP A 110 -28.17 5.48 -8.93
CA ASP A 110 -29.28 6.15 -8.24
C ASP A 110 -29.87 5.41 -7.01
N GLN A 111 -29.17 4.41 -6.46
CA GLN A 111 -29.54 3.76 -5.20
C GLN A 111 -28.63 4.20 -4.05
N ILE A 112 -29.21 4.33 -2.84
CA ILE A 112 -28.43 4.51 -1.62
C ILE A 112 -27.95 3.14 -1.19
N VAL A 113 -26.63 2.97 -1.13
CA VAL A 113 -25.95 1.74 -0.72
C VAL A 113 -25.07 2.06 0.48
N THR A 114 -25.08 1.19 1.47
CA THR A 114 -24.24 1.30 2.66
C THR A 114 -22.83 0.78 2.39
N PHE A 115 -21.86 1.24 3.17
CA PHE A 115 -20.49 0.73 3.09
C PHE A 115 -20.41 -0.80 3.30
N TYR A 116 -21.28 -1.35 4.16
CA TYR A 116 -21.31 -2.78 4.43
C TYR A 116 -21.73 -3.59 3.19
N GLU A 117 -22.74 -3.14 2.46
CA GLU A 117 -23.21 -3.79 1.22
C GLU A 117 -22.14 -3.75 0.12
N ILE A 118 -21.36 -2.68 0.03
CA ILE A 118 -20.24 -2.59 -0.92
C ILE A 118 -19.12 -3.56 -0.53
N ALA A 119 -18.81 -3.69 0.76
CA ALA A 119 -17.69 -4.50 1.23
C ALA A 119 -18.01 -6.01 1.36
N HIS A 120 -19.26 -6.36 1.70
CA HIS A 120 -19.67 -7.72 2.05
C HIS A 120 -20.95 -8.19 1.35
N GLY A 121 -21.52 -7.40 0.44
CA GLY A 121 -22.72 -7.80 -0.28
C GLY A 121 -22.45 -8.94 -1.26
N GLU A 122 -23.48 -9.71 -1.60
CA GLU A 122 -23.40 -10.83 -2.54
C GLU A 122 -22.86 -10.42 -3.92
N LEU A 123 -23.09 -9.16 -4.30
CA LEU A 123 -22.61 -8.57 -5.57
C LEU A 123 -21.13 -8.16 -5.53
N ALA A 124 -20.51 -8.10 -4.34
CA ALA A 124 -19.09 -7.81 -4.17
C ALA A 124 -18.22 -9.07 -4.34
N GLU A 125 -18.76 -10.26 -4.04
CA GLU A 125 -18.04 -11.53 -4.15
C GLU A 125 -17.85 -11.96 -5.63
N GLY A 126 -16.58 -12.15 -6.04
CA GLY A 126 -16.24 -12.83 -7.31
C GLY A 126 -15.95 -11.93 -8.53
N GLN A 127 -16.10 -10.62 -8.43
CA GLN A 127 -15.79 -9.67 -9.53
C GLN A 127 -14.29 -9.68 -9.92
N GLY A 128 -13.37 -9.88 -8.96
CA GLY A 128 -11.93 -9.99 -9.23
C GLY A 128 -11.53 -11.19 -10.10
N LYS A 129 -12.36 -12.24 -10.17
CA LYS A 129 -12.10 -13.44 -10.98
C LYS A 129 -12.61 -13.33 -12.43
N ARG A 130 -13.50 -12.38 -12.75
CA ARG A 130 -14.09 -12.25 -14.10
C ARG A 130 -13.13 -11.63 -15.12
N LYS A 131 -12.19 -10.77 -14.71
CA LYS A 131 -11.25 -10.08 -15.64
C LYS A 131 -10.06 -10.92 -16.13
N LYS A 132 -9.80 -12.11 -15.58
CA LYS A 132 -8.70 -13.02 -16.01
C LYS A 132 -9.06 -13.98 -17.16
N ARG A 133 -10.22 -13.81 -17.80
CA ARG A 133 -10.66 -14.64 -18.93
C ARG A 133 -10.92 -13.77 -20.17
N LYS A 134 -9.85 -13.31 -20.82
CA LYS A 134 -9.81 -13.05 -22.27
C LYS A 134 -8.40 -13.34 -22.77
#